data_AF-A0A924YUH2-F1
#
_entry.id   AF-A0A924YUH2-F1
#
_cell.length_a   1.000
_cell.length_b   1.000
_cell.length_c   1.000
_cell.angle_alpha   90.00
_cell.angle_beta   90.00
_cell.angle_gamma   90.00
#
_symmetry.space_group_name_H-M   'P 1'
#
loop_
_entity.id
_entity.type
_entity.pdbx_description
1 polymer ?
#
loop_
_entity_poly.entity_id
_entity_poly.type
_entity_poly.pdbx_seq_one_letter_code
_entity_poly.pdbx_strand_id
1 'polypeptide(L)'
;MHKLWEISRTGLTAILLHPLRSAVTTVALIAILAPFTAGLGISQGLQQQAEDSIRFGANLYVTGSRFGRNVPIAIAVIPEIEKLDGVTAVIPRIVGSTTLGKDREPVVVVGLPVASLPPATT
;
A
#
# COMPACT_ATOMS: atom_id res chain seq x y z
N MET A 1 -40.61 -19.22 15.71
CA MET A 1 -39.72 -18.17 16.29
C MET A 1 -39.52 -18.32 17.80
N HIS A 2 -40.56 -18.61 18.59
CA HIS A 2 -40.46 -18.81 20.06
C HIS A 2 -39.40 -19.84 20.49
N LYS A 3 -39.32 -20.96 19.76
CA LYS A 3 -38.38 -22.05 20.05
C LYS A 3 -36.90 -21.66 19.90
N LEU A 4 -36.56 -20.80 18.94
CA LEU A 4 -35.19 -20.32 18.75
C LEU A 4 -34.78 -19.36 19.89
N TRP A 5 -35.73 -18.54 20.34
CA TRP A 5 -35.52 -17.63 21.46
C TRP A 5 -35.23 -18.37 22.77
N GLU A 6 -35.97 -19.43 23.06
CA GLU A 6 -35.73 -20.28 24.23
C GLU A 6 -34.36 -20.95 24.19
N ILE A 7 -33.94 -21.43 23.00
CA ILE A 7 -32.61 -22.03 22.79
C ILE A 7 -31.49 -20.99 23.00
N SER A 8 -31.67 -19.75 22.51
CA SER A 8 -30.70 -18.68 22.76
C SER A 8 -30.61 -18.31 24.25
N ARG A 9 -31.74 -18.33 24.97
CA ARG A 9 -31.80 -18.00 26.40
C ARG A 9 -31.08 -19.04 27.27
N THR A 10 -31.23 -20.32 26.94
CA THR A 10 -30.51 -21.39 27.65
C THR A 10 -29.02 -21.35 27.34
N GLY A 11 -28.62 -21.04 26.11
CA GLY A 11 -27.22 -20.80 25.73
C GLY A 11 -26.58 -19.64 26.51
N LEU A 12 -27.27 -18.50 26.62
CA LEU A 12 -26.80 -17.34 27.41
C LEU A 12 -26.62 -17.70 28.89
N THR A 13 -27.56 -18.48 29.44
CA THR A 13 -27.52 -18.92 30.84
C THR A 13 -26.32 -19.84 31.08
N ALA A 14 -25.99 -20.73 30.13
CA ALA A 14 -24.82 -21.60 30.20
C ALA A 14 -23.50 -20.81 30.16
N ILE A 15 -23.43 -19.73 29.37
CA ILE A 15 -22.27 -18.83 29.32
C ILE A 15 -22.05 -18.14 30.67
N LEU A 16 -23.13 -17.65 31.28
CA LEU A 16 -23.10 -16.97 32.59
C LEU A 16 -22.72 -17.93 33.73
N LEU A 17 -23.14 -19.20 33.67
CA LEU A 17 -22.81 -20.20 34.70
C LEU A 17 -21.31 -20.60 34.67
N HIS A 18 -20.69 -20.58 33.49
CA HIS A 18 -19.30 -20.98 33.28
C HIS A 18 -18.52 -19.92 32.49
N PRO A 19 -18.27 -18.73 33.09
CA PRO A 19 -17.73 -17.59 32.38
C PRO A 19 -16.30 -17.82 31.91
N LEU A 20 -15.46 -18.47 32.72
CA LEU A 20 -14.05 -18.68 32.41
C LEU A 20 -13.86 -19.65 31.23
N ARG A 21 -14.61 -20.77 31.21
CA ARG A 21 -14.60 -21.73 30.10
C ARG A 21 -15.07 -21.08 28.81
N SER A 22 -16.16 -20.33 28.86
CA SER A 22 -16.74 -19.65 27.69
C SER A 22 -15.82 -18.54 27.15
N ALA A 23 -15.15 -17.82 28.04
CA ALA A 23 -14.16 -16.80 27.66
C ALA A 23 -12.97 -17.45 26.95
N VAL A 24 -12.38 -18.52 27.50
CA VAL A 24 -11.25 -19.23 26.87
C VAL A 24 -11.62 -19.73 25.48
N THR A 25 -12.79 -20.36 25.31
CA THR A 25 -13.22 -20.83 23.98
C THR A 25 -13.43 -19.68 22.99
N THR A 26 -13.96 -18.56 23.46
CA THR A 26 -14.18 -17.38 22.60
C THR A 26 -12.85 -16.75 22.19
N VAL A 27 -11.92 -16.60 23.12
CA VAL A 27 -10.56 -16.07 22.84
C VAL A 27 -9.82 -17.01 21.88
N ALA A 28 -9.93 -18.32 22.06
CA ALA A 28 -9.32 -19.29 21.14
C ALA A 28 -9.88 -19.15 19.70
N LEU A 29 -11.18 -18.93 19.56
CA LEU A 29 -11.80 -18.67 18.25
C LEU A 29 -11.29 -17.35 17.64
N ILE A 30 -11.24 -16.27 18.43
CA ILE A 30 -10.73 -14.97 17.98
C ILE A 30 -9.27 -15.09 17.55
N ALA A 31 -8.44 -15.81 18.30
CA ALA A 31 -7.03 -15.99 18.01
C ALA A 31 -6.78 -16.70 16.66
N ILE A 32 -7.75 -17.48 16.16
CA ILE A 32 -7.66 -18.14 14.86
C ILE A 32 -8.30 -17.25 13.76
N LEU A 33 -9.48 -16.70 14.02
CA LEU A 33 -10.24 -15.94 13.03
C LEU A 33 -9.61 -14.57 12.71
N ALA A 34 -9.05 -13.89 13.70
CA ALA A 34 -8.43 -12.59 13.51
C ALA A 34 -7.25 -12.62 12.53
N PRO A 35 -6.21 -13.47 12.70
CA PRO A 35 -5.12 -13.51 11.72
C PRO A 35 -5.57 -14.04 10.36
N PHE A 36 -6.55 -14.96 10.32
CA PHE A 36 -7.09 -15.46 9.05
C PHE A 36 -7.77 -14.35 8.23
N THR A 37 -8.65 -13.56 8.85
CA THR A 37 -9.33 -12.44 8.20
C THR A 37 -8.37 -11.31 7.85
N ALA A 38 -7.37 -11.02 8.70
CA ALA A 38 -6.31 -10.07 8.39
C ALA A 38 -5.50 -10.51 7.16
N GLY A 39 -5.12 -11.78 7.08
CA GLY A 39 -4.41 -12.34 5.93
C GLY A 39 -5.20 -12.22 4.62
N LEU A 40 -6.51 -12.52 4.66
CA LEU A 40 -7.39 -12.32 3.51
C LEU A 40 -7.45 -10.84 3.10
N GLY A 41 -7.61 -9.94 4.07
CA GLY A 41 -7.62 -8.49 3.81
C GLY A 41 -6.33 -7.99 3.16
N ILE A 42 -5.18 -8.45 3.65
CA ILE A 42 -3.87 -8.11 3.08
C ILE A 42 -3.74 -8.65 1.66
N SER A 43 -4.11 -9.91 1.42
CA SER A 43 -4.03 -10.52 0.09
C SER A 43 -4.91 -9.80 -0.93
N GLN A 44 -6.15 -9.47 -0.57
CA GLN A 44 -7.06 -8.73 -1.44
C GLN A 44 -6.58 -7.31 -1.67
N GLY A 45 -6.07 -6.63 -0.64
CA GLY A 45 -5.48 -5.31 -0.77
C GLY A 45 -4.28 -5.29 -1.72
N LEU A 46 -3.38 -6.28 -1.62
CA LEU A 46 -2.26 -6.44 -2.53
C LEU A 46 -2.69 -6.70 -3.96
N GLN A 47 -3.70 -7.56 -4.16
CA GLN A 47 -4.26 -7.82 -5.47
C GLN A 47 -4.83 -6.54 -6.09
N GLN A 48 -5.62 -5.78 -5.33
CA GLN A 48 -6.18 -4.51 -5.81
C GLN A 48 -5.09 -3.50 -6.19
N GLN A 49 -4.05 -3.36 -5.35
CA GLN A 49 -2.92 -2.47 -5.66
C GLN A 49 -2.16 -2.92 -6.91
N ALA A 50 -2.00 -4.23 -7.13
CA ALA A 50 -1.37 -4.77 -8.32
C ALA A 50 -2.23 -4.50 -9.57
N GLU A 51 -3.53 -4.72 -9.50
CA GLU A 51 -4.47 -4.41 -10.57
C GLU A 51 -4.49 -2.90 -10.90
N ASP A 52 -4.49 -2.04 -9.88
CA ASP A 52 -4.40 -0.60 -10.04
C ASP A 52 -3.07 -0.19 -10.70
N SER A 53 -1.96 -0.81 -10.29
CA SER A 53 -0.63 -0.57 -10.89
C SER A 53 -0.57 -0.99 -12.35
N ILE A 54 -1.18 -2.12 -12.70
CA ILE A 54 -1.28 -2.59 -14.09
C ILE A 54 -2.18 -1.65 -14.91
N ARG A 55 -3.31 -1.24 -14.34
CA ARG A 55 -4.27 -0.34 -14.99
C ARG A 55 -3.70 1.06 -15.22
N PHE A 56 -2.91 1.57 -14.28
CA PHE A 56 -2.20 2.84 -14.44
C PHE A 56 -1.17 2.79 -15.58
N GLY A 57 -0.81 1.59 -16.04
CA GLY A 57 0.13 1.36 -17.12
C GLY A 57 1.58 1.33 -16.64
N ALA A 58 2.48 0.89 -17.53
CA ALA A 58 3.89 0.83 -17.23
C ALA A 58 4.50 2.24 -17.19
N ASN A 59 4.94 2.67 -16.01
CA ASN A 59 5.81 3.83 -15.90
C ASN A 59 7.21 3.45 -16.41
N LEU A 60 7.58 3.97 -17.58
CA LEU A 60 8.92 3.77 -18.14
C LEU A 60 9.88 4.82 -17.56
N TYR A 61 10.93 4.34 -16.91
CA TYR A 61 12.01 5.21 -16.43
C TYR A 61 13.06 5.35 -17.53
N VAL A 62 13.18 6.58 -18.06
CA VAL A 62 14.19 6.91 -19.07
C VAL A 62 15.39 7.53 -18.36
N THR A 63 16.57 6.93 -18.53
CA THR A 63 17.83 7.45 -17.98
C THR A 63 18.85 7.69 -19.10
N GLY A 64 19.66 8.73 -18.94
CA GLY A 64 20.78 9.00 -19.84
C GLY A 64 22.03 8.26 -19.38
N SER A 65 22.76 7.63 -20.31
CA SER A 65 24.08 7.05 -20.04
C SER A 65 25.10 7.61 -21.02
N ARG A 66 26.25 8.05 -20.51
CA ARG A 66 27.39 8.50 -21.31
C ARG A 66 28.68 7.98 -20.68
N PHE A 67 29.52 7.32 -21.47
CA PHE A 67 30.75 6.66 -21.01
C PHE A 67 30.53 5.71 -19.81
N GLY A 68 29.41 4.99 -19.81
CA GLY A 68 29.06 4.06 -18.73
C GLY A 68 28.63 4.74 -17.41
N ARG A 69 28.44 6.06 -17.41
CA ARG A 69 27.95 6.82 -16.25
C ARG A 69 26.55 7.35 -16.52
N ASN A 70 25.70 7.31 -15.50
CA ASN A 70 24.40 7.97 -15.55
C ASN A 70 24.61 9.48 -15.68
N VAL A 71 23.92 10.09 -16.64
CA VAL A 71 23.93 11.52 -16.88
C VAL A 71 22.51 12.07 -16.88
N PRO A 72 22.30 13.31 -16.40
CA PRO A 72 21.01 13.96 -16.51
C PRO A 72 20.55 14.07 -17.96
N ILE A 73 19.26 13.85 -18.21
CA ILE A 73 18.63 14.10 -19.50
C ILE A 73 18.27 15.58 -19.58
N ALA A 74 18.56 16.22 -20.72
CA ALA A 74 18.19 17.61 -20.95
C ALA A 74 16.66 17.75 -21.09
N ILE A 75 16.08 18.77 -20.45
CA ILE A 75 14.63 19.07 -20.47
C ILE A 75 14.13 19.26 -21.91
N ALA A 76 14.99 19.77 -22.81
CA ALA A 76 14.67 19.96 -24.22
C ALA A 76 14.27 18.67 -24.97
N VAL A 77 14.57 17.48 -24.43
CA VAL A 77 14.22 16.18 -25.02
C VAL A 77 12.78 15.76 -24.71
N ILE A 78 12.13 16.37 -23.71
CA ILE A 78 10.77 16.02 -23.28
C ILE A 78 9.75 16.05 -24.44
N PRO A 79 9.69 17.09 -25.29
CA PRO A 79 8.70 17.16 -26.38
C PRO A 79 8.89 16.09 -27.46
N GLU A 80 10.08 15.48 -27.55
CA GLU A 80 10.32 14.36 -28.46
C GLU A 80 9.80 13.05 -27.87
N ILE A 81 9.96 12.86 -26.56
CA ILE A 81 9.45 11.69 -25.83
C ILE A 81 7.92 11.70 -25.81
N GLU A 82 7.29 12.86 -25.63
CA GLU A 82 5.83 13.01 -25.66
C GLU A 82 5.20 12.63 -27.02
N LYS A 83 5.97 12.63 -28.11
CA LYS A 83 5.49 12.25 -29.44
C LYS A 83 5.51 10.75 -29.70
N LEU A 84 6.10 9.95 -28.79
CA LEU A 84 6.13 8.51 -28.94
C LEU A 84 4.72 7.93 -28.78
N ASP A 85 4.41 6.93 -29.59
CA ASP A 85 3.08 6.29 -29.58
C ASP A 85 2.80 5.62 -28.22
N GLY A 86 1.60 5.83 -27.69
CA GLY A 86 1.19 5.34 -26.38
C GLY A 86 1.67 6.15 -25.16
N VAL A 87 2.41 7.25 -25.33
CA VAL A 87 2.82 8.12 -24.22
C VAL A 87 1.68 9.07 -23.83
N THR A 88 1.14 8.90 -22.63
CA THR A 88 0.07 9.77 -22.10
C THR A 88 0.63 11.00 -21.38
N ALA A 89 1.77 10.86 -20.70
CA ALA A 89 2.39 11.94 -19.93
C ALA A 89 3.90 11.69 -19.75
N VAL A 90 4.68 12.76 -19.72
CA VAL A 90 6.11 12.73 -19.38
C VAL A 90 6.34 13.57 -18.13
N ILE A 91 6.91 12.95 -17.08
CA ILE A 91 7.17 13.62 -15.81
C ILE A 91 8.68 13.64 -15.58
N PRO A 92 9.34 14.82 -15.70
CA PRO A 92 10.76 14.93 -15.41
C PRO A 92 11.01 14.70 -13.92
N ARG A 93 11.95 13.81 -13.60
CA ARG A 93 12.26 13.42 -12.23
C ARG A 93 13.75 13.47 -11.97
N ILE A 94 14.13 14.09 -10.86
CA ILE A 94 15.50 14.03 -10.33
C ILE A 94 15.52 12.93 -9.28
N VAL A 95 16.35 11.92 -9.48
CA VAL A 95 16.53 10.83 -8.52
C VAL A 95 17.99 10.84 -8.07
N GLY A 96 18.20 10.90 -6.76
CA GLY A 96 19.53 10.83 -6.16
C GLY A 96 19.49 10.05 -4.86
N SER A 97 20.63 9.53 -4.42
CA SER A 97 20.76 8.93 -3.09
C SER A 97 21.51 9.88 -2.17
N THR A 98 21.08 9.99 -0.92
CA THR A 98 21.81 10.70 0.14
C THR A 98 21.71 9.94 1.45
N THR A 99 22.36 10.44 2.49
CA THR A 99 22.15 9.99 3.87
C THR A 99 21.37 11.03 4.64
N LEU A 100 20.47 10.59 5.51
CA LEU A 100 19.60 11.45 6.31
C LEU A 100 19.71 11.10 7.79
N GLY A 101 19.53 12.10 8.65
CA GLY A 101 19.52 11.93 10.11
C GLY A 101 20.91 11.82 10.74
N LYS A 102 20.93 11.76 12.08
CA LYS A 102 22.17 11.62 12.87
C LYS A 102 22.86 10.28 12.64
N ASP A 103 22.06 9.24 12.38
CA ASP A 103 22.53 7.86 12.17
C ASP A 103 22.90 7.56 10.70
N ARG A 104 22.90 8.57 9.82
CA ARG A 104 23.30 8.49 8.41
C ARG A 104 22.57 7.39 7.62
N GLU A 105 21.26 7.29 7.79
CA GLU A 105 20.45 6.30 7.10
C GLU A 105 20.42 6.58 5.58
N PRO A 106 20.62 5.56 4.72
CA PRO A 106 20.58 5.74 3.28
C PRO A 106 19.15 6.01 2.80
N VAL A 107 18.95 7.09 2.05
CA VAL A 107 17.66 7.47 1.49
C VAL A 107 17.77 7.81 0.02
N VAL A 108 16.68 7.62 -0.73
CA VAL A 108 16.56 8.05 -2.13
C VAL A 108 15.71 9.32 -2.16
N VAL A 109 16.31 10.41 -2.64
CA VAL A 109 15.64 11.68 -2.90
C VAL A 109 15.02 11.60 -4.28
N VAL A 110 13.71 11.79 -4.34
CA VAL A 110 12.94 11.83 -5.58
C VAL A 110 12.29 13.20 -5.70
N GLY A 111 12.65 13.95 -6.72
CA GLY A 111 12.01 15.22 -7.06
C GLY A 111 10.54 15.00 -7.41
N LEU A 112 9.64 15.78 -6.81
CA LEU A 112 8.22 15.81 -7.11
C LEU A 112 7.87 17.13 -7.81
N PRO A 113 7.00 17.11 -8.84
CA PRO A 113 6.45 18.34 -9.39
C PRO A 113 5.67 19.10 -8.31
N VAL A 114 5.81 20.42 -8.27
CA VAL A 114 5.17 21.26 -7.24
C VAL A 114 3.65 21.11 -7.26
N ALA A 115 3.05 20.90 -8.44
CA ALA A 115 1.62 20.66 -8.61
C ALA A 115 1.12 19.36 -7.96
N SER A 116 2.03 18.44 -7.64
CA SER A 116 1.74 17.13 -7.02
C SER A 116 1.89 17.15 -5.50
N LEU A 117 2.35 18.26 -4.92
CA LEU A 117 2.52 18.36 -3.48
C LEU A 117 1.16 18.55 -2.80
N PRO A 118 0.88 17.83 -1.70
CA PRO A 118 -0.28 18.12 -0.89
C PRO A 118 -0.21 19.57 -0.38
N PRO A 119 -1.37 20.25 -0.20
CA PRO A 119 -1.39 21.61 0.31
C PRO A 119 -0.69 21.64 1.68
N ALA A 120 0.18 22.64 1.88
CA ALA A 120 0.93 22.79 3.12
C ALA A 120 -0.06 22.99 4.29
N THR A 121 -0.16 22.01 5.17
CA THR A 121 -0.87 22.15 6.43
C THR A 121 -0.11 23.15 7.31
N THR A 122 -0.76 24.27 7.61
CA THR A 122 -0.22 25.35 8.46
C THR A 122 -0.33 24.98 9.93
#